data_AF-A0A2N1Q9Y9-F1
#
_entry.id   AF-A0A2N1Q9Y9-F1
#
_cell.length_a   1.000
_cell.length_b   1.000
_cell.length_c   1.000
_cell.angle_alpha   90.00
_cell.angle_beta   90.00
_cell.angle_gamma   90.00
#
_symmetry.space_group_name_H-M   'P 1'
#
loop_
_entity.id
_entity.type
_entity.pdbx_description
1 polymer ?
#
loop_
_entity_poly.entity_id
_entity_poly.type
_entity_poly.pdbx_seq_one_letter_code
_entity_poly.pdbx_strand_id
1 'polypeptide(L)'
;MILNVFNQIFTFGIAVLIVFGISYLIDIFIVKINKKAVFVLPAIFFLLGLVFWILGLVSDDWGALGFLLYGSFAAIAFVGSLLAGLLMWFKEK
;
A
#
# COMPACT_ATOMS: atom_id res chain seq x y z
N MET A 1 -21.63 17.76 -4.92
CA MET A 1 -21.51 16.28 -4.83
C MET A 1 -20.38 15.76 -5.74
N ILE A 2 -20.41 16.00 -7.05
CA ILE A 2 -19.37 15.57 -8.00
C ILE A 2 -17.96 16.09 -7.64
N LEU A 3 -17.83 17.36 -7.26
CA LEU A 3 -16.54 17.97 -6.88
C LEU A 3 -15.88 17.29 -5.66
N ASN A 4 -16.69 16.80 -4.71
CA ASN A 4 -16.17 16.14 -3.50
C ASN A 4 -15.64 14.74 -3.81
N VAL A 5 -16.33 14.00 -4.68
CA VAL A 5 -15.89 12.68 -5.15
C VAL A 5 -14.59 12.82 -5.93
N PHE A 6 -14.50 13.83 -6.81
CA PHE A 6 -13.27 14.13 -7.54
C PHE A 6 -12.09 14.41 -6.59
N ASN A 7 -12.28 15.26 -5.59
CA ASN A 7 -11.23 15.56 -4.61
C ASN A 7 -10.78 14.30 -3.84
N GLN A 8 -11.70 13.44 -3.43
CA GLN A 8 -11.36 12.19 -2.72
C GLN A 8 -10.54 11.24 -3.60
N ILE A 9 -10.96 11.02 -4.84
CA ILE A 9 -10.23 10.18 -5.81
C ILE A 9 -8.85 10.78 -6.10
N PHE A 10 -8.78 12.10 -6.25
CA PHE A 10 -7.52 12.81 -6.51
C PHE A 10 -6.55 12.68 -5.35
N THR A 11 -7.00 12.91 -4.11
CA THR A 11 -6.16 12.73 -2.90
C THR A 11 -5.70 11.29 -2.75
N PHE A 12 -6.59 10.31 -2.99
CA PHE A 12 -6.24 8.89 -2.96
C PHE A 12 -5.19 8.55 -4.03
N GLY A 13 -5.38 9.05 -5.25
CA GLY A 13 -4.44 8.88 -6.36
C GLY A 13 -3.06 9.44 -6.05
N ILE A 14 -2.97 10.63 -5.45
CA ILE A 14 -1.70 11.21 -5.00
C ILE A 14 -1.02 10.31 -3.96
N ALA A 15 -1.77 9.83 -2.97
CA ALA A 15 -1.21 8.95 -1.94
C ALA A 15 -0.64 7.66 -2.54
N VAL A 16 -1.37 7.03 -3.47
CA VAL A 16 -0.90 5.86 -4.22
C VAL A 16 0.37 6.18 -5.01
N LEU A 17 0.43 7.33 -5.69
CA LEU A 17 1.61 7.75 -6.46
C LEU A 17 2.84 7.99 -5.59
N ILE A 18 2.67 8.58 -4.41
CA ILE A 18 3.77 8.79 -3.46
C ILE A 18 4.31 7.44 -2.99
N VAL A 19 3.43 6.53 -2.57
CA VAL A 19 3.81 5.18 -2.15
C VAL A 19 4.49 4.44 -3.30
N PHE A 20 3.94 4.54 -4.51
CA PHE A 20 4.52 3.92 -5.71
C PHE A 20 5.96 4.39 -5.93
N GLY A 21 6.21 5.71 -5.87
CA GLY A 21 7.56 6.26 -6.04
C GLY A 21 8.54 5.76 -4.99
N ILE A 22 8.14 5.76 -3.72
CA ILE A 22 8.97 5.26 -2.61
C ILE A 22 9.23 3.76 -2.77
N SER A 23 8.19 2.99 -3.05
CA SER A 23 8.29 1.52 -3.20
C SER A 23 9.16 1.16 -4.39
N TYR A 24 9.02 1.87 -5.52
CA TYR A 24 9.86 1.66 -6.70
C TYR A 24 11.34 1.92 -6.42
N LEU A 25 11.66 2.97 -5.65
CA LEU A 25 13.04 3.22 -5.22
C LEU A 25 13.59 2.08 -4.37
N ILE A 26 12.79 1.54 -3.44
CA ILE A 26 13.17 0.38 -2.61
C ILE A 26 13.36 -0.87 -3.49
N ASP A 27 12.44 -1.11 -4.42
CA ASP A 27 12.45 -2.27 -5.32
C ASP A 27 13.69 -2.29 -6.22
N ILE A 28 14.22 -1.13 -6.63
CA ILE A 28 15.49 -1.03 -7.37
C ILE A 28 16.66 -1.65 -6.58
N PHE A 29 16.67 -1.53 -5.25
CA PHE A 29 17.71 -2.15 -4.42
C PHE A 29 17.44 -3.64 -4.22
N ILE A 30 16.17 -4.01 -4.02
CA ILE A 30 15.77 -5.40 -3.76
C ILE A 30 15.98 -6.29 -4.98
N VAL A 31 15.67 -5.80 -6.18
CA VAL A 31 15.75 -6.57 -7.43
C VAL A 31 17.19 -7.00 -7.76
N LYS A 32 18.19 -6.21 -7.33
CA LYS A 32 19.62 -6.54 -7.49
C LYS A 32 20.03 -7.77 -6.70
N ILE A 33 19.31 -8.07 -5.61
CA ILE A 33 19.57 -9.22 -4.75
C ILE A 33 18.75 -10.42 -5.26
N ASN A 34 17.44 -10.21 -5.45
CA ASN A 34 16.55 -11.27 -5.91
C ASN A 34 15.31 -10.67 -6.59
N LYS A 35 15.10 -11.02 -7.87
CA LYS A 35 13.95 -10.55 -8.65
C LYS A 35 12.59 -10.89 -8.03
N LYS A 36 12.47 -12.04 -7.34
CA LYS A 36 11.22 -12.44 -6.67
C LYS A 36 10.95 -11.64 -5.39
N ALA A 37 11.98 -11.04 -4.80
CA ALA A 37 11.85 -10.30 -3.55
C ALA A 37 11.12 -8.95 -3.72
N VAL A 38 10.93 -8.49 -4.96
CA VAL A 38 10.17 -7.28 -5.31
C VAL A 38 8.70 -7.34 -4.82
N PHE A 39 8.14 -8.54 -4.61
CA PHE A 39 6.79 -8.71 -4.06
C PHE A 39 6.73 -8.79 -2.53
N VAL A 40 7.88 -8.76 -1.84
CA VAL A 40 7.92 -8.80 -0.37
C VAL A 40 7.30 -7.56 0.23
N LEU A 41 7.61 -6.38 -0.30
CA LEU A 41 7.09 -5.11 0.21
C LEU A 41 5.55 -5.03 0.07
N PRO A 42 4.95 -5.34 -1.10
CA PRO A 42 3.49 -5.49 -1.21
C PRO A 42 2.91 -6.52 -0.24
N ALA A 43 3.53 -7.69 -0.11
CA ALA A 43 3.03 -8.73 0.80
C ALA A 43 3.01 -8.27 2.26
N ILE A 44 4.04 -7.53 2.70
CA ILE A 44 4.09 -6.95 4.05
C ILE A 44 2.95 -5.96 4.26
N PHE A 45 2.73 -5.03 3.32
CA PHE A 45 1.64 -4.06 3.45
C PHE A 45 0.26 -4.72 3.44
N PHE A 46 0.08 -5.77 2.63
CA PHE A 46 -1.16 -6.55 2.63
C PHE A 46 -1.41 -7.21 4.00
N LEU A 47 -0.40 -7.88 4.56
CA LEU A 47 -0.50 -8.54 5.86
C LEU A 47 -0.75 -7.53 6.99
N LEU A 48 -0.05 -6.39 6.99
CA LEU A 48 -0.30 -5.32 7.97
C LEU A 48 -1.72 -4.77 7.85
N GLY A 49 -2.21 -4.57 6.62
CA GLY A 49 -3.58 -4.14 6.36
C GLY A 49 -4.61 -5.10 6.95
N LEU A 50 -4.45 -6.41 6.71
CA LEU A 50 -5.30 -7.43 7.30
C LEU A 50 -5.25 -7.44 8.82
N VAL A 51 -4.05 -7.41 9.41
CA VAL A 51 -3.89 -7.42 10.87
C VAL A 51 -4.59 -6.21 11.49
N PHE A 52 -4.36 -5.01 10.95
CA PHE A 52 -5.00 -3.81 11.47
C PHE A 52 -6.51 -3.80 11.27
N TRP A 53 -7.03 -4.26 10.14
CA TRP A 53 -8.48 -4.38 9.99
C TRP A 53 -9.09 -5.39 10.95
N ILE A 54 -8.47 -6.55 11.14
CA ILE A 54 -8.94 -7.55 12.12
C ILE A 54 -8.95 -6.95 13.52
N LEU A 55 -7.87 -6.31 13.94
CA LEU A 55 -7.79 -5.64 15.25
C LEU A 55 -8.85 -4.54 15.38
N GLY A 56 -9.09 -3.78 14.33
CA GLY A 56 -10.12 -2.74 14.31
C GLY A 56 -11.55 -3.28 14.42
N LEU A 57 -11.83 -4.44 13.83
CA LEU A 57 -13.15 -5.08 13.89
C LEU A 57 -13.41 -5.81 15.21
N VAL A 58 -12.36 -6.21 15.93
CA VAL A 58 -12.45 -6.94 17.20
C VAL A 58 -12.34 -5.99 18.42
N SER A 59 -11.89 -4.74 18.23
CA SER A 59 -11.74 -3.81 19.35
C SER A 59 -13.08 -3.19 19.77
N ASP A 60 -13.33 -3.19 21.06
CA ASP A 60 -14.52 -2.57 21.70
C ASP A 60 -14.25 -1.13 22.20
N ASP A 61 -13.06 -0.60 21.91
CA ASP A 61 -12.63 0.73 22.35
C ASP A 61 -12.43 1.72 21.19
N TRP A 62 -12.06 2.96 21.51
CA TRP A 62 -11.76 4.00 20.53
C TRP A 62 -10.56 3.69 19.63
N GLY A 63 -9.73 2.70 19.99
CA GLY A 63 -8.65 2.19 19.17
C GLY A 63 -9.14 1.50 17.90
N ALA A 64 -10.39 1.03 17.86
CA ALA A 64 -11.03 0.43 16.69
C ALA A 64 -10.87 1.30 15.43
N LEU A 65 -11.20 2.59 15.55
CA LEU A 65 -11.11 3.54 14.44
C LEU A 65 -9.66 3.73 13.98
N GLY A 66 -8.72 3.81 14.93
CA GLY A 66 -7.30 3.95 14.63
C GLY A 66 -6.79 2.77 13.81
N PHE A 67 -7.08 1.55 14.25
CA PHE A 67 -6.71 0.34 13.52
C PHE A 67 -7.36 0.26 12.13
N LEU A 68 -8.64 0.62 11.99
CA LEU A 68 -9.29 0.66 10.67
C LEU A 68 -8.65 1.69 9.72
N LEU A 69 -8.24 2.85 10.23
CA LEU A 69 -7.51 3.86 9.45
C LEU A 69 -6.13 3.36 9.03
N TYR A 70 -5.35 2.79 9.95
CA TYR A 70 -4.03 2.24 9.64
C TYR A 70 -4.12 1.07 8.66
N GLY A 71 -5.13 0.20 8.78
CA GLY A 71 -5.39 -0.85 7.81
C GLY A 71 -5.71 -0.30 6.42
N SER A 72 -6.47 0.81 6.36
CA SER A 72 -6.78 1.49 5.10
C SER A 72 -5.55 2.16 4.47
N PHE A 73 -4.69 2.79 5.28
CA PHE A 73 -3.40 3.31 4.78
C PHE A 73 -2.48 2.19 4.30
N ALA A 74 -2.45 1.06 4.99
CA ALA A 74 -1.70 -0.11 4.54
C ALA A 74 -2.25 -0.68 3.22
N ALA A 75 -3.57 -0.61 2.99
CA ALA A 75 -4.16 -0.97 1.70
C ALA A 75 -3.74 -0.02 0.56
N ILE A 76 -3.67 1.29 0.82
CA ILE A 76 -3.10 2.27 -0.13
C ILE A 76 -1.63 1.94 -0.41
N ALA A 77 -0.86 1.65 0.65
CA ALA A 77 0.54 1.27 0.55
C ALA A 77 0.74 -0.01 -0.26
N PHE A 78 -0.15 -0.99 -0.08
CA PHE A 78 -0.19 -2.22 -0.85
C PHE A 78 -0.42 -1.95 -2.34
N VAL A 79 -1.41 -1.14 -2.71
CA VAL A 79 -1.69 -0.84 -4.12
C VAL A 79 -0.50 -0.12 -4.77
N GLY A 80 0.05 0.91 -4.13
CA GLY A 80 1.19 1.65 -4.66
C GLY A 80 2.44 0.77 -4.83
N SER A 81 2.77 -0.02 -3.81
CA SER A 81 3.92 -0.95 -3.86
C SER A 81 3.72 -2.10 -4.85
N LEU A 82 2.50 -2.63 -4.99
CA LEU A 82 2.22 -3.69 -5.95
C LEU A 82 2.42 -3.19 -7.38
N LEU A 83 1.94 -1.99 -7.69
CA LEU A 83 2.16 -1.36 -8.99
C LEU A 83 3.66 -1.15 -9.27
N ALA A 84 4.42 -0.70 -8.27
CA ALA A 84 5.87 -0.53 -8.38
C ALA A 84 6.57 -1.87 -8.66
N GLY A 85 6.21 -2.90 -7.91
CA GLY A 85 6.80 -4.21 -8.04
C GLY A 85 6.44 -4.91 -9.35
N LEU A 86 5.20 -4.77 -9.82
CA LEU A 86 4.78 -5.25 -11.15
C LEU A 86 5.56 -4.56 -12.26
N LEU A 87 5.70 -3.23 -12.20
CA LEU A 87 6.46 -2.47 -13.18
C LEU A 87 7.92 -2.93 -13.22
N MET A 88 8.56 -3.12 -12.06
CA MET A 88 9.93 -3.59 -11.99
C MET A 88 10.08 -5.03 -12.50
N TRP A 89 9.12 -5.91 -12.21
CA TRP A 89 9.10 -7.29 -12.68
C TRP A 89 9.06 -7.40 -14.21
N PHE A 90 8.24 -6.55 -14.85
CA PHE A 90 8.13 -6.50 -16.31
C PHE A 90 9.33 -5.81 -16.98
N LYS A 91 9.97 -4.84 -16.31
CA LYS A 91 11.15 -4.14 -16.83
C LYS A 91 12.41 -5.00 -16.87
N GLU A 92 12.62 -5.84 -15.86
CA GLU A 92 13.80 -6.72 -15.73
C GLU A 92 13.59 -8.09 -16.42
N LYS A 93 12.57 -8.23 -17.28
CA LYS A 93 12.29 -9.43 -18.08
C LYS A 93 13.02 -9.34 -19.41
#